data_AF-A0A6L3N287-F1
#
_entry.id   AF-A0A6L3N287-F1
#
_cell.length_a   1.000
_cell.length_b   1.000
_cell.length_c   1.000
_cell.angle_alpha   90.00
_cell.angle_beta   90.00
_cell.angle_gamma   90.00
#
_symmetry.space_group_name_H-M   'P 1'
#
loop_
_entity.id
_entity.type
_entity.pdbx_description
1 polymer ?
#
loop_
_entity_poly.entity_id
_entity_poly.type
_entity_poly.pdbx_seq_one_letter_code
_entity_poly.pdbx_strand_id
1 'polypeptide(L)' 'MSTPDDLLEFTGGLVARLPEPADFGIALAEGFARRIGELARRAGAPAAASRWAARAAFAASRATAGG' A
#
# COMPACT_ATOMS: atom_id res chain seq x y z
N MET A 1 -0.42 -23.37 -19.23
CA MET A 1 0.86 -22.66 -19.14
C MET A 1 0.61 -21.28 -19.74
N SER A 2 0.37 -20.27 -18.91
CA SER A 2 0.06 -18.91 -19.40
C SER A 2 1.26 -18.36 -20.16
N THR A 3 1.02 -17.78 -21.33
CA THR A 3 2.09 -17.21 -22.14
C THR A 3 2.50 -15.84 -21.56
N PRO A 4 3.73 -15.37 -21.80
CA PRO A 4 4.14 -14.03 -21.36
C PRO A 4 3.23 -12.90 -21.90
N ASP A 5 2.52 -13.15 -22.99
CA ASP A 5 1.53 -12.25 -23.59
C ASP A 5 0.29 -12.07 -22.68
N ASP A 6 -0.21 -13.16 -22.08
CA ASP A 6 -1.33 -13.11 -21.12
C ASP A 6 -1.01 -12.26 -19.88
N LEU A 7 0.26 -12.27 -19.43
CA LEU A 7 0.71 -11.47 -18.28
C LEU A 7 0.84 -9.99 -18.61
N LEU A 8 1.23 -9.66 -19.84
CA LEU A 8 1.28 -8.28 -20.34
C LEU A 8 -0.14 -7.72 -20.54
N GLU A 9 -1.07 -8.53 -21.03
CA GLU A 9 -2.49 -8.14 -21.16
C GLU A 9 -3.14 -7.96 -19.77
N PHE A 10 -2.82 -8.84 -18.81
CA PHE A 10 -3.28 -8.71 -17.42
C PHE A 10 -2.74 -7.45 -16.75
N THR A 11 -1.44 -7.16 -16.89
CA THR A 11 -0.84 -5.95 -16.30
C THR A 11 -1.27 -4.67 -17.00
N GLY A 12 -1.37 -4.68 -18.33
CA GLY A 12 -1.89 -3.56 -19.13
C GLY A 12 -3.37 -3.27 -18.84
N GLY A 13 -4.20 -4.31 -18.72
CA GLY A 13 -5.61 -4.18 -18.36
C GLY A 13 -5.84 -3.76 -16.91
N LEU A 14 -4.93 -4.10 -15.99
CA LEU A 14 -4.95 -3.61 -14.62
C LEU A 14 -4.69 -2.10 -14.59
N VAL A 15 -3.68 -1.62 -15.31
CA VAL A 15 -3.32 -0.19 -15.40
C VAL A 15 -4.48 0.64 -15.95
N ALA A 16 -5.19 0.14 -16.96
CA ALA A 16 -6.35 0.83 -17.54
C ALA A 16 -7.58 0.89 -16.60
N ARG A 17 -7.62 0.09 -15.53
CA ARG A 17 -8.74 0.02 -14.56
C ARG A 17 -8.37 0.60 -13.19
N LEU A 18 -7.13 1.05 -13.02
CA LEU A 18 -6.69 1.67 -11.77
C LEU A 18 -7.35 3.06 -11.65
N PRO A 19 -7.74 3.45 -10.42
CA PRO A 19 -8.12 4.83 -10.17
C PRO A 19 -6.94 5.76 -10.50
N GLU A 20 -7.23 7.06 -10.65
CA GLU A 20 -6.22 8.07 -10.97
C GLU A 20 -4.95 7.89 -10.11
N PRO A 21 -3.74 8.16 -10.64
CA PRO A 21 -2.49 7.83 -9.95
C PRO A 21 -2.41 8.38 -8.51
N ALA A 22 -3.02 9.54 -8.26
CA ALA A 22 -3.12 10.14 -6.94
C ALA A 22 -3.96 9.30 -5.94
N ASP A 23 -5.06 8.72 -6.42
CA ASP A 23 -5.97 7.88 -5.63
C ASP A 23 -5.33 6.52 -5.33
N PHE A 24 -4.57 5.95 -6.28
CA PHE A 24 -3.80 4.73 -6.03
C PHE A 24 -2.71 4.94 -4.97
N GLY A 25 -1.99 6.06 -5.03
CA GLY A 25 -0.97 6.40 -4.04
C GLY A 25 -1.53 6.59 -2.62
N ILE A 26 -2.75 7.13 -2.50
CA ILE A 26 -3.47 7.25 -1.22
C ILE A 26 -3.92 5.87 -0.73
N ALA A 27 -4.58 5.08 -1.58
CA ALA A 27 -5.06 3.75 -1.24
C ALA A 27 -3.91 2.81 -0.80
N LEU A 28 -2.76 2.89 -1.47
CA LEU A 28 -1.53 2.18 -1.10
C LEU A 28 -1.07 2.58 0.31
N ALA A 29 -0.96 3.89 0.56
CA ALA A 29 -0.47 4.42 1.84
C ALA A 29 -1.41 4.01 2.99
N GLU A 30 -2.73 4.06 2.78
CA GLU A 30 -3.71 3.60 3.76
C GLU A 30 -3.62 2.09 4.02
N GLY A 31 -3.47 1.28 2.97
CA GLY A 31 -3.29 -0.17 3.08
C GLY A 31 -2.03 -0.53 3.86
N PHE A 32 -0.92 0.15 3.58
CA PHE A 32 0.35 -0.05 4.29
C PHE A 32 0.24 0.35 5.76
N ALA A 33 -0.34 1.52 6.05
CA ALA A 33 -0.58 1.99 7.41
C ALA A 33 -1.41 1.00 8.24
N ARG A 34 -2.49 0.46 7.64
CA ARG A 34 -3.34 -0.55 8.30
C ARG A 34 -2.57 -1.82 8.62
N ARG A 35 -1.75 -2.31 7.67
CA ARG A 35 -0.96 -3.53 7.85
C ARG A 35 0.12 -3.37 8.92
N ILE A 36 0.82 -2.24 8.95
CA ILE A 36 1.86 -1.97 9.96
C ILE A 36 1.26 -1.76 11.35
N GLY A 37 0.13 -1.04 11.46
CA GLY A 37 -0.57 -0.88 12.74
C GLY A 37 -1.03 -2.22 13.32
N GLU A 38 -1.58 -3.09 12.48
CA GLU A 38 -1.99 -4.44 12.87
C GLU A 38 -0.79 -5.33 13.24
N LEU A 39 0.30 -5.27 12.48
CA LEU A 39 1.55 -5.98 12.81
C LEU A 39 2.09 -5.55 14.18
N ALA A 40 2.14 -4.25 14.46
CA ALA A 40 2.60 -3.74 15.75
C ALA A 40 1.73 -4.25 16.92
N ARG A 41 0.41 -4.30 16.74
CA ARG A 41 -0.50 -4.89 17.74
C ARG A 41 -0.23 -6.38 17.96
N ARG A 42 -0.06 -7.15 16.88
CA ARG A 42 0.26 -8.59 16.96
C ARG A 42 1.61 -8.85 17.61
N ALA A 43 2.55 -7.93 17.48
CA ALA A 43 3.83 -7.95 18.17
C ALA A 43 3.75 -7.54 19.66
N GLY A 44 2.55 -7.23 20.18
CA GLY A 44 2.36 -6.86 21.59
C GLY A 44 2.61 -5.38 21.90
N ALA A 45 2.74 -4.52 20.89
CA ALA A 45 2.97 -3.09 21.12
C ALA A 45 1.76 -2.43 21.80
N PRO A 46 1.99 -1.48 22.74
CA PRO A 46 0.91 -0.67 23.31
C PRO A 46 0.12 0.09 22.24
N ALA A 47 -1.16 0.36 22.50
CA ALA A 47 -2.05 1.00 21.54
C ALA A 47 -1.51 2.34 20.99
N ALA A 48 -0.82 3.13 21.82
CA ALA A 48 -0.19 4.37 21.38
C ALA A 48 0.96 4.12 20.38
N ALA A 49 1.80 3.11 20.64
CA ALA A 49 2.89 2.72 19.75
C ALA A 49 2.36 2.18 18.41
N SER A 50 1.31 1.35 18.42
CA SER A 50 0.69 0.86 17.18
C SER A 50 0.09 1.99 16.33
N ARG A 51 -0.51 3.01 16.96
CA ARG A 51 -1.02 4.20 16.26
C ARG A 51 0.12 5.01 15.64
N TRP A 52 1.21 5.21 16.38
CA TRP A 52 2.40 5.89 15.84
C TRP A 52 3.04 5.12 14.68
N ALA A 53 3.14 3.79 14.77
CA ALA A 53 3.63 2.95 13.70
C ALA A 53 2.79 3.08 12.41
N ALA A 54 1.46 3.06 12.53
CA ALA A 54 0.57 3.27 11.37
C ALA A 54 0.74 4.65 10.73
N ARG A 55 0.88 5.72 11.54
CA ARG A 55 1.10 7.09 11.05
C ARG A 55 2.45 7.24 10.35
N ALA A 56 3.51 6.68 10.93
CA ALA A 56 4.83 6.68 10.34
C ALA A 56 4.84 5.92 9.00
N ALA A 57 4.18 4.77 8.93
CA ALA A 57 4.04 3.99 7.70
C ALA A 57 3.30 4.77 6.58
N PHE A 58 2.19 5.45 6.91
CA PHE A 58 1.49 6.31 5.95
C PHE A 58 2.40 7.42 5.42
N ALA A 59 3.06 8.16 6.32
CA ALA A 59 3.93 9.28 5.95
C ALA A 59 5.11 8.83 5.08
N ALA A 60 5.75 7.71 5.43
CA ALA A 60 6.83 7.12 4.64
C ALA A 60 6.36 6.73 3.23
N SER A 61 5.20 6.06 3.12
CA SER A 61 4.63 5.66 1.82
C SER A 61 4.29 6.87 0.94
N ARG A 62 3.87 8.00 1.52
CA ARG A 62 3.59 9.24 0.78
C ARG A 62 4.87 9.94 0.33
N ALA A 63 5.92 9.91 1.15
CA ALA A 63 7.21 10.52 0.82
C ALA A 63 7.90 9.81 -0.36
N THR A 64 7.74 8.49 -0.50
CA THR A 64 8.33 7.71 -1.60
C THR A 64 7.51 7.75 -2.89
N ALA A 65 6.24 8.15 -2.83
CA ALA A 65 5.35 8.18 -4.00
C ALA A 65 5.43 9.50 -4.80
N GLY A 66 6.10 10.53 -4.28
CA GLY A 66 6.25 11.84 -4.92
C GLY A 66 7.62 12.10 -5.55
N GLY A 67 8.49 11.08 -5.61
CA GLY A 67 9.84 11.17 -6.18
C GLY A 67 9.93 10.63 -7.60
#